data_AF-A0A8C4K5C6-F1
#
_entry.id   AF-A0A8C4K5C6-F1
#
_cell.length_a   1.000
_cell.length_b   1.000
_cell.length_c   1.000
_cell.angle_alpha   90.00
_cell.angle_beta   90.00
_cell.angle_gamma   90.00
#
_symmetry.space_group_name_H-M   'P 1'
#
loop_
_entity.id
_entity.type
_entity.pdbx_description
1 polymer ?
#
loop_
_entity_poly.entity_id
_entity_poly.type
_entity_poly.pdbx_seq_one_letter_code
_entity_poly.pdbx_strand_id
1 'polypeptide(L)'
;FTRLEQVCHELKFKEPFIGDVTINLKLGNPTDRNVCFKVKTTAPRRYCVRPNSAIIDAGTSINVSVMLQPFDYDPNEKSKHKFMKQSMLAPADTSDMEAVWKEAKPEELMHSELRCVFELPTENDTFFCNV
;
A
#
# COMPACT_ATOMS: atom_id res chain seq x y z
N PHE A 1 15.43 -11.55 -2.81
CA PHE A 1 16.22 -11.23 -1.61
C PHE A 1 15.60 -10.12 -0.76
N THR A 2 14.93 -9.11 -1.33
CA THR A 2 14.33 -7.97 -0.60
C THR A 2 12.81 -8.03 -0.50
N ARG A 3 12.23 -9.24 -0.55
CA ARG A 3 10.78 -9.40 -0.57
C ARG A 3 10.23 -9.11 0.82
N LEU A 4 9.52 -8.00 0.95
CA LEU A 4 8.77 -7.71 2.16
C LEU A 4 7.55 -8.63 2.24
N GLU A 5 7.38 -9.27 3.38
CA GLU A 5 6.21 -10.07 3.72
C GLU A 5 5.02 -9.17 3.99
N GLN A 6 3.84 -9.61 3.57
CA GLN A 6 2.59 -8.90 3.78
C GLN A 6 1.47 -9.94 3.86
N VAL A 7 0.54 -9.73 4.77
CA VAL A 7 -0.56 -10.69 5.02
C VAL A 7 -1.60 -10.64 3.90
N CYS A 8 -1.80 -9.47 3.30
CA CYS A 8 -2.79 -9.24 2.27
C CYS A 8 -2.13 -8.78 0.96
N HIS A 9 -2.54 -9.39 -0.15
CA HIS A 9 -2.17 -8.96 -1.51
C HIS A 9 -3.24 -8.09 -2.17
N GLU A 10 -4.35 -7.88 -1.47
CA GLU A 10 -5.50 -7.10 -1.91
C GLU A 10 -5.85 -6.06 -0.85
N LEU A 11 -6.14 -4.84 -1.31
CA LEU A 11 -6.65 -3.73 -0.50
C LEU A 11 -8.16 -3.66 -0.71
N LYS A 12 -8.92 -4.12 0.29
CA LYS A 12 -10.39 -4.20 0.26
C LYS A 12 -11.02 -2.97 0.90
N PHE A 13 -11.63 -2.11 0.09
CA PHE A 13 -12.35 -0.93 0.55
C PHE A 13 -13.85 -1.27 0.60
N LYS A 14 -14.44 -1.18 1.79
CA LYS A 14 -15.87 -1.42 2.00
C LYS A 14 -16.64 -0.10 2.03
N GLU A 15 -17.84 -0.09 1.48
CA GLU A 15 -18.76 1.04 1.58
C GLU A 15 -19.22 1.33 3.01
N PRO A 16 -19.59 2.59 3.30
CA PRO A 16 -19.86 3.66 2.33
C PRO A 16 -18.65 4.55 2.00
N PHE A 17 -18.42 4.87 0.71
CA PHE A 17 -17.30 5.70 0.22
C PHE A 17 -17.50 7.22 0.40
N ILE A 18 -18.38 7.60 1.33
CA ILE A 18 -18.74 8.98 1.68
C ILE A 18 -17.78 9.62 2.70
N GLY A 19 -16.91 8.81 3.33
CA GLY A 19 -15.86 9.27 4.23
C GLY A 19 -14.50 8.70 3.84
N ASP A 20 -13.44 9.11 4.54
CA ASP A 20 -12.12 8.53 4.35
C ASP A 20 -12.11 7.06 4.79
N VAL A 21 -11.83 6.16 3.85
CA VAL A 21 -11.69 4.72 4.14
C VAL A 21 -10.21 4.41 4.27
N THR A 22 -9.79 3.99 5.45
CA THR A 22 -8.39 3.67 5.74
C THR A 22 -8.17 2.16 5.85
N ILE A 23 -7.18 1.65 5.12
CA ILE A 23 -6.70 0.27 5.22
C ILE A 23 -5.27 0.29 5.72
N ASN A 24 -4.95 -0.57 6.69
CA ASN A 24 -3.58 -0.76 7.14
C ASN A 24 -2.95 -1.99 6.48
N LEU A 25 -1.85 -1.77 5.76
CA LEU A 25 -0.99 -2.80 5.20
C LEU A 25 0.22 -2.98 6.10
N LYS A 26 0.35 -4.15 6.72
CA LYS A 26 1.55 -4.52 7.47
C LYS A 26 2.61 -5.06 6.50
N LEU A 27 3.77 -4.42 6.47
CA LEU A 27 4.94 -4.86 5.71
C LEU A 27 6.01 -5.34 6.68
N GLY A 28 6.35 -6.63 6.61
CA GLY A 28 7.42 -7.25 7.38
C GLY A 28 8.70 -7.39 6.57
N ASN A 29 9.83 -7.11 7.18
CA ASN A 29 11.14 -7.38 6.62
C ASN A 29 11.71 -8.66 7.25
N PRO A 30 11.61 -9.83 6.57
CA PRO A 30 12.15 -11.09 7.10
C PRO A 30 13.67 -11.20 6.94
N THR A 31 14.33 -10.21 6.33
CA THR A 31 15.76 -10.26 6.04
C THR A 31 16.60 -9.79 7.23
N ASP A 32 17.89 -10.10 7.18
CA ASP A 32 18.93 -9.69 8.14
C ASP A 32 19.51 -8.29 7.84
N ARG A 33 18.97 -7.58 6.84
CA ARG A 33 19.41 -6.26 6.42
C ARG A 33 18.26 -5.29 6.36
N ASN A 34 18.56 -4.00 6.43
CA ASN A 34 17.56 -2.96 6.27
C ASN A 34 17.06 -2.95 4.82
N VAL A 35 15.74 -2.80 4.65
CA VAL A 35 15.09 -2.77 3.34
C VAL A 35 14.31 -1.48 3.25
N CYS A 36 14.56 -0.69 2.21
CA CYS A 36 13.73 0.45 1.91
C CYS A 36 12.57 0.05 1.00
N PHE A 37 11.43 0.71 1.17
CA PHE A 37 10.27 0.52 0.31
C PHE A 37 9.67 1.83 -0.15
N LYS A 38 8.95 1.77 -1.26
CA LYS A 38 8.18 2.86 -1.83
C LYS A 38 6.88 2.31 -2.42
N VAL A 39 5.76 2.95 -2.10
CA VAL A 39 4.44 2.61 -2.63
C VAL A 39 4.09 3.62 -3.71
N LYS A 40 3.71 3.10 -4.89
CA LYS A 40 3.20 3.87 -6.03
C LYS A 40 1.78 3.41 -6.34
N THR A 41 0.95 4.31 -6.86
CA THR A 41 -0.43 3.99 -7.26
C THR A 41 -0.73 4.60 -8.62
N THR A 42 -1.62 3.98 -9.39
CA THR A 42 -2.14 4.55 -10.64
C THR A 42 -3.15 5.68 -10.42
N ALA A 43 -3.60 5.91 -9.18
CA ALA A 43 -4.57 6.94 -8.83
C ALA A 43 -4.12 7.82 -7.64
N PRO A 44 -2.97 8.54 -7.74
CA PRO A 44 -2.39 9.29 -6.61
C PRO A 44 -3.28 10.42 -6.08
N ARG A 45 -4.25 10.91 -6.88
CA ARG A 45 -5.21 11.91 -6.43
C ARG A 45 -6.31 11.34 -5.51
N ARG A 46 -6.62 10.05 -5.65
CA ARG A 46 -7.67 9.38 -4.87
C ARG A 46 -7.14 8.74 -3.59
N TYR A 47 -5.83 8.54 -3.48
CA TYR A 47 -5.24 7.81 -2.36
C TYR A 47 -4.15 8.61 -1.66
N CYS A 48 -4.26 8.69 -0.34
CA CYS A 48 -3.17 9.12 0.53
C CYS A 48 -2.51 7.89 1.15
N VAL A 49 -1.18 7.75 1.01
CA VAL A 49 -0.43 6.64 1.60
C VAL A 49 0.56 7.18 2.62
N ARG A 50 0.51 6.66 3.86
CA ARG A 50 1.40 7.08 4.94
C ARG A 50 1.94 5.90 5.77
N PRO A 51 3.27 5.73 5.88
CA PRO A 51 4.30 6.37 5.04
C PRO A 51 4.22 5.85 3.59
N ASN A 52 4.44 6.71 2.60
CA ASN A 52 4.53 6.27 1.19
C ASN A 52 5.89 5.65 0.85
N SER A 53 6.92 5.98 1.63
CA SER A 53 8.25 5.36 1.58
C SER A 53 8.89 5.39 2.96
N ALA A 54 9.60 4.34 3.33
CA ALA A 54 10.40 4.29 4.56
C ALA A 54 11.43 3.16 4.48
N ILE A 55 12.29 3.10 5.48
CA ILE A 55 13.21 1.98 5.72
C ILE A 55 12.58 1.10 6.80
N ILE A 56 12.66 -0.21 6.61
CA ILE A 56 12.24 -1.23 7.57
C ILE A 56 13.49 -1.96 8.02
N ASP A 57 13.76 -1.91 9.32
CA ASP A 57 14.93 -2.57 9.90
C ASP A 57 14.84 -4.09 9.77
N ALA A 58 15.99 -4.75 9.78
CA ALA A 58 16.10 -6.21 9.74
C ALA A 58 15.19 -6.88 10.80
N GLY A 59 14.38 -7.85 10.38
CA GLY A 59 13.46 -8.59 11.27
C GLY A 59 12.26 -7.80 11.81
N THR A 60 12.06 -6.54 11.40
CA THR A 60 10.96 -5.69 11.91
C THR A 60 9.78 -5.60 10.95
N SER A 61 8.74 -4.87 11.34
CA SER A 61 7.57 -4.60 10.50
C SER A 61 7.11 -3.17 10.66
N ILE A 62 6.50 -2.63 9.61
CA ILE A 62 5.87 -1.30 9.60
C ILE A 62 4.42 -1.40 9.14
N ASN A 63 3.57 -0.50 9.64
CA ASN A 63 2.20 -0.35 9.17
C ASN A 63 2.12 0.82 8.18
N VAL A 64 1.64 0.55 6.97
CA VAL A 64 1.37 1.53 5.93
C VAL A 64 -0.14 1.76 5.88
N SER A 65 -0.57 2.98 6.11
CA SER A 65 -1.97 3.38 6.01
C SER A 65 -2.28 3.86 4.60
N VAL A 66 -3.23 3.22 3.93
CA VAL A 66 -3.76 3.62 2.64
C VAL A 66 -5.16 4.19 2.85
N MET A 67 -5.28 5.50 2.74
CA MET A 67 -6.52 6.25 2.87
C MET A 67 -7.09 6.53 1.49
N LEU A 68 -8.27 6.01 1.21
CA LEU A 68 -9.07 6.38 0.04
C LEU A 68 -9.83 7.66 0.36
N GLN A 69 -9.60 8.70 -0.46
CA GLN A 69 -10.37 9.95 -0.39
C GLN A 69 -11.79 9.72 -0.93
N PRO A 70 -12.79 10.45 -0.41
CA PRO A 70 -14.15 10.39 -0.92
C PRO A 70 -14.20 10.67 -2.42
N PHE A 71 -14.96 9.88 -3.17
CA PHE A 71 -15.22 10.10 -4.58
C PHE A 71 -16.56 9.48 -4.98
N ASP A 72 -17.15 9.98 -6.07
CA ASP A 72 -18.35 9.40 -6.66
C ASP A 72 -17.98 8.04 -7.28
N TYR A 73 -18.29 6.97 -6.56
CA TYR A 73 -18.05 5.60 -7.02
C TYR A 73 -19.11 5.21 -8.06
N ASP A 74 -18.69 5.01 -9.32
CA ASP A 74 -19.53 4.41 -10.35
C ASP A 74 -19.28 2.89 -10.39
N PRO A 75 -20.26 2.03 -10.06
CA PRO A 75 -20.10 0.57 -10.14
C PRO A 75 -19.86 0.06 -11.57
N ASN A 76 -20.16 0.86 -12.60
CA ASN A 76 -19.84 0.56 -14.00
C ASN A 76 -18.39 0.91 -14.35
N GLU A 77 -17.76 1.84 -13.59
CA GLU A 77 -16.33 2.07 -13.66
C GLU A 77 -15.64 0.88 -12.96
N LYS A 78 -15.22 -0.11 -13.76
CA LYS A 78 -14.35 -1.19 -13.27
C LYS A 78 -13.08 -0.53 -12.70
N SER A 79 -13.08 -0.28 -11.41
CA SER A 79 -12.00 0.44 -10.74
C SER A 79 -10.72 -0.40 -10.82
N LYS A 80 -9.86 -0.08 -11.78
CA LYS A 80 -8.57 -0.74 -12.04
C LYS A 80 -7.44 -0.08 -11.24
N HIS A 81 -7.73 0.40 -10.04
CA HIS A 81 -6.70 0.99 -9.21
C HIS A 81 -5.68 -0.07 -8.83
N LYS A 82 -4.41 0.20 -9.14
CA LYS A 82 -3.30 -0.69 -8.86
C LYS A 82 -2.33 0.04 -7.97
N PHE A 83 -1.88 -0.68 -6.96
CA PHE A 83 -0.77 -0.26 -6.12
C PHE A 83 0.44 -1.12 -6.47
N MET A 84 1.60 -0.49 -6.46
CA MET A 84 2.88 -1.14 -6.68
C MET A 84 3.80 -0.80 -5.53
N LYS A 85 4.20 -1.83 -4.79
CA LYS A 85 5.26 -1.74 -3.79
C LYS A 85 6.59 -2.04 -4.46
N GLN A 86 7.50 -1.08 -4.42
CA GLN A 86 8.91 -1.25 -4.74
C GLN A 86 9.69 -1.48 -3.44
N SER A 87 10.62 -2.41 -3.42
CA SER A 87 11.55 -2.61 -2.31
C SER A 87 12.95 -2.96 -2.80
N MET A 88 13.96 -2.53 -2.05
CA MET A 88 15.37 -2.86 -2.29
C MET A 88 16.15 -2.79 -0.97
N LEU A 89 17.37 -3.31 -0.97
CA LEU A 89 18.24 -3.18 0.21
C LEU A 89 18.49 -1.70 0.48
N ALA A 90 18.43 -1.31 1.75
CA ALA A 90 18.80 0.04 2.13
C ALA A 90 20.31 0.22 1.86
N PRO A 91 20.70 1.26 1.10
CA PRO A 91 22.11 1.60 0.94
C PRO A 91 22.71 2.06 2.27
N ALA A 92 24.04 2.10 2.35
CA ALA A 92 24.73 2.58 3.54
C ALA A 92 24.49 4.08 3.80
N ASP A 93 24.31 4.87 2.74
CA ASP A 93 23.92 6.26 2.80
C ASP A 93 22.44 6.41 2.44
N THR A 94 21.64 6.87 3.41
CA THR A 94 20.19 7.07 3.28
C THR A 94 19.79 8.54 3.42
N SER A 95 20.77 9.45 3.34
CA SER A 95 20.58 10.90 3.50
C SER A 95 19.67 11.49 2.42
N ASP A 96 19.73 10.96 1.19
CA ASP A 96 18.86 11.33 0.08
C ASP A 96 18.17 10.10 -0.53
N MET A 97 16.99 9.78 0.00
CA MET A 97 16.18 8.68 -0.50
C MET A 97 15.74 8.90 -1.96
N GLU A 98 15.62 10.14 -2.45
CA GLU A 98 15.21 10.39 -3.83
C GLU A 98 16.32 10.02 -4.82
N ALA A 99 17.56 10.41 -4.53
CA ALA A 99 18.74 10.00 -5.29
C ALA A 99 18.90 8.48 -5.30
N VAL A 100 18.75 7.85 -4.13
CA VAL A 100 18.81 6.40 -3.96
C VAL A 100 17.82 5.67 -4.89
N TRP A 101 16.57 6.15 -5.00
CA TRP A 101 15.59 5.55 -5.94
C TRP A 101 15.89 5.83 -7.41
N LYS A 102 16.61 6.92 -7.74
CA LYS A 102 17.00 7.27 -9.11
C LYS A 102 18.21 6.46 -9.59
N GLU A 103 19.15 6.20 -8.70
CA GLU A 103 20.39 5.46 -8.99
C GLU A 103 20.20 3.93 -8.92
N ALA A 104 19.17 3.47 -8.22
CA ALA A 104 18.86 2.05 -8.09
C ALA A 104 18.67 1.37 -9.44
N LYS A 105 19.38 0.25 -9.66
CA LYS A 105 19.26 -0.53 -10.88
C LYS A 105 17.94 -1.31 -10.89
N PRO A 106 17.30 -1.51 -12.06
CA PRO A 106 16.08 -2.31 -12.16
C PRO A 106 16.19 -3.73 -11.58
N GLU A 107 17.40 -4.31 -11.63
CA GLU A 107 17.73 -5.64 -11.12
C GLU A 107 17.73 -5.73 -9.58
N GLU A 108 17.99 -4.61 -8.91
CA GLU A 108 18.01 -4.50 -7.43
C GLU A 108 16.62 -4.19 -6.88
N LEU A 109 15.72 -3.69 -7.73
CA LEU A 109 14.36 -3.31 -7.39
C LEU A 109 13.41 -4.51 -7.47
N MET A 110 12.84 -4.87 -6.33
CA MET A 110 11.77 -5.84 -6.25
C MET A 110 10.40 -5.14 -6.34
N HIS A 111 9.55 -5.63 -7.24
CA HIS A 111 8.21 -5.09 -7.46
C HIS A 111 7.15 -6.08 -6.98
N SER A 112 6.14 -5.57 -6.28
CA SER A 112 4.95 -6.33 -5.91
C SER A 112 3.70 -5.50 -6.23
N GLU A 113 2.84 -6.03 -7.10
CA GLU A 113 1.52 -5.45 -7.32
C GLU A 113 0.59 -5.78 -6.14
N LEU A 114 -0.28 -4.84 -5.83
CA LEU A 114 -1.36 -4.93 -4.86
C LEU A 114 -2.64 -4.51 -5.60
N ARG A 115 -3.67 -5.36 -5.56
CA ARG A 115 -4.94 -5.09 -6.23
C ARG A 115 -5.85 -4.33 -5.28
N CYS A 116 -6.58 -3.34 -5.78
CA CYS A 116 -7.69 -2.75 -5.04
C CYS A 116 -8.98 -3.45 -5.40
N VAL A 117 -9.74 -3.80 -4.37
CA VAL A 117 -11.06 -4.40 -4.51
C VAL A 117 -12.02 -3.49 -3.75
N PHE A 118 -13.08 -3.07 -4.44
CA PHE A 118 -14.16 -2.29 -3.85
C PHE A 118 -15.31 -3.26 -3.60
N GLU A 119 -15.65 -3.45 -2.33
CA GLU A 119 -16.74 -4.35 -1.91
C GLU A 119 -17.98 -3.48 -1.61
N LEU A 120 -19.02 -3.67 -2.41
CA LEU A 120 -20.37 -3.12 -2.16
C LEU A 120 -21.02 -3.92 -1.02
N PRO A 121 -21.89 -3.30 -0.20
CA PRO A 121 -22.63 -4.01 0.82
C PRO A 121 -23.64 -4.91 0.12
N THR A 122 -23.42 -6.22 0.16
CA THR A 122 -24.46 -7.19 -0.16
C THR A 122 -25.52 -7.16 0.94
N GLU A 123 -26.81 -7.26 0.57
CA GLU A 123 -28.01 -7.15 1.44
C GLU A 123 -28.01 -7.98 2.75
N ASN A 124 -27.01 -8.83 2.99
CA ASN A 124 -26.85 -9.65 4.19
C ASN A 124 -26.03 -9.00 5.33
N ASP A 125 -25.37 -7.84 5.12
CA ASP A 125 -24.78 -7.07 6.22
C ASP A 125 -25.90 -6.27 6.90
N THR A 126 -26.64 -6.97 7.77
CA THR A 126 -27.71 -6.39 8.57
C THR A 126 -27.11 -5.31 9.47
N PHE A 127 -27.28 -4.05 9.09
CA PHE A 127 -26.99 -2.89 9.93
C PHE A 127 -27.90 -2.91 11.17
N PHE A 128 -27.51 -3.67 12.20
CA PHE A 128 -27.97 -3.39 13.56
C PHE A 128 -27.19 -2.21 14.11
N CYS A 129 -27.52 -1.01 13.62
CA CYS A 129 -27.30 0.19 14.41
C CYS A 129 -28.55 0.33 15.30
N ASN A 130 -28.53 -0.31 16.47
CA ASN A 130 -29.52 -0.01 17.50
C ASN A 130 -29.27 1.40 18.02
N VAL A 131 -30.36 2.17 18.03
CA VAL A 131 -30.53 3.53 18.58
C VAL A 131 -30.15 3.57 20.06
#